data_AF-A0A957ZR75-F1
#
_entry.id   AF-A0A957ZR75-F1
#
_cell.length_a   1.000
_cell.length_b   1.000
_cell.length_c   1.000
_cell.angle_alpha   90.00
_cell.angle_beta   90.00
_cell.angle_gamma   90.00
#
_symmetry.space_group_name_H-M   'P 1'
#
loop_
_entity.id
_entity.type
_entity.pdbx_description
1 polymer ?
#
loop_
_entity_poly.entity_id
_entity_poly.type
_entity_poly.pdbx_seq_one_letter_code
_entity_poly.pdbx_strand_id
1 'polypeptide(L)'
;MSTIHHRSVRWPILALLTIVLAQLPWALAPVPVAQAAPVYQDTDVIKDDELLYIGSEDEKIRVLDTNQIGRNPLVQWESPDGGWRAFDVGDFNADGDMEIVAIKGGGTRSGEVGTLAIFDPVVVDGTPGLPEINGIPWRLLHERLIPGRPTLVKAGDFDPNIPGDEIAYGFLVNEDVPVDDDTDKYRFTIIKSASPTPDGIHWVDHISAKDEGVEWDFMTAGDMGDGGADEIVLIELDGGELNVFKIGAGWERIFDAGTDD
;
A
#
# COMPACT_ATOMS: atom_id res chain seq x y z
N MET A 1 -28.66 -79.44 -51.20
CA MET A 1 -28.62 -80.66 -50.36
C MET A 1 -28.90 -80.22 -48.93
N SER A 2 -29.86 -80.86 -48.26
CA SER A 2 -30.34 -80.66 -46.88
C SER A 2 -31.26 -79.47 -46.56
N THR A 3 -32.54 -79.83 -46.39
CA THR A 3 -33.57 -79.46 -45.40
C THR A 3 -33.04 -78.86 -44.07
N ILE A 4 -33.76 -78.06 -43.28
CA ILE A 4 -34.92 -78.42 -42.43
C ILE A 4 -35.57 -77.13 -41.82
N HIS A 5 -36.90 -77.10 -41.72
CA HIS A 5 -37.72 -76.18 -40.90
C HIS A 5 -37.71 -76.56 -39.40
N HIS A 6 -37.77 -75.59 -38.47
CA HIS A 6 -38.44 -75.80 -37.18
C HIS A 6 -39.18 -74.55 -36.65
N ARG A 7 -40.37 -74.81 -36.13
CA ARG A 7 -41.38 -73.92 -35.55
C ARG A 7 -41.30 -73.92 -34.00
N SER A 8 -41.64 -72.80 -33.36
CA SER A 8 -42.42 -72.62 -32.11
C SER A 8 -42.27 -71.14 -31.69
N VAL A 9 -43.25 -70.26 -31.48
CA VAL A 9 -44.62 -70.21 -30.92
C VAL A 9 -44.73 -70.40 -29.40
N ARG A 10 -45.37 -69.38 -28.77
CA ARG A 10 -46.05 -69.22 -27.45
C ARG A 10 -45.20 -68.48 -26.37
N TRP A 11 -45.39 -67.17 -26.06
CA TRP A 11 -46.47 -66.47 -25.30
C TRP A 11 -46.72 -67.06 -23.90
N PRO A 12 -47.00 -66.31 -22.79
CA PRO A 12 -47.77 -65.04 -22.72
C PRO A 12 -47.41 -64.08 -21.52
N ILE A 13 -48.30 -63.11 -21.21
CA ILE A 13 -48.53 -62.43 -19.89
C ILE A 13 -47.55 -61.27 -19.54
N LEU A 14 -47.91 -60.05 -19.12
CA LEU A 14 -49.16 -59.34 -18.79
C LEU A 14 -48.84 -57.82 -18.75
N ALA A 15 -49.81 -57.02 -19.19
CA ALA A 15 -50.31 -55.73 -18.65
C ALA A 15 -49.43 -54.77 -17.79
N LEU A 16 -49.41 -53.48 -18.19
CA LEU A 16 -49.90 -52.26 -17.48
C LEU A 16 -49.25 -51.04 -18.16
N LEU A 17 -49.98 -50.17 -18.85
CA LEU A 17 -50.61 -48.95 -18.32
C LEU A 17 -49.67 -48.09 -17.45
N THR A 18 -48.90 -47.19 -18.07
CA THR A 18 -48.45 -45.93 -17.43
C THR A 18 -47.97 -44.89 -18.44
N ILE A 19 -48.72 -43.78 -18.50
CA ILE A 19 -48.25 -42.39 -18.55
C ILE A 19 -47.54 -41.92 -19.84
N VAL A 20 -48.31 -41.26 -20.72
CA VAL A 20 -47.82 -40.06 -21.43
C VAL A 20 -48.80 -38.93 -21.11
N LEU A 21 -48.74 -38.48 -19.85
CA LEU A 21 -49.40 -37.29 -19.33
C LEU A 21 -48.36 -36.52 -18.51
N ALA A 22 -47.49 -35.76 -19.19
CA ALA A 22 -46.60 -34.78 -18.58
C ALA A 22 -45.99 -33.91 -19.69
N GLN A 23 -46.83 -33.10 -20.34
CA GLN A 23 -46.35 -31.98 -21.13
C GLN A 23 -46.85 -30.72 -20.42
N LEU A 24 -45.89 -30.04 -19.79
CA LEU A 24 -45.93 -28.68 -19.24
C LEU A 24 -46.68 -28.50 -17.90
N PRO A 25 -45.91 -28.63 -16.80
CA PRO A 25 -45.98 -27.61 -15.78
C PRO A 25 -44.60 -27.00 -15.52
N TRP A 26 -44.61 -25.68 -15.38
CA TRP A 26 -43.60 -24.85 -14.71
C TRP A 26 -42.42 -24.35 -15.54
N ALA A 27 -42.59 -23.13 -16.06
CA ALA A 27 -41.58 -22.10 -15.89
C ALA A 27 -42.26 -20.73 -15.70
N LEU A 28 -43.10 -20.60 -14.67
CA LEU A 28 -43.24 -19.31 -13.99
C LEU A 28 -42.04 -19.18 -13.04
N ALA A 29 -40.82 -19.14 -13.62
CA ALA A 29 -39.70 -18.63 -12.87
C ALA A 29 -39.95 -17.13 -12.74
N PRO A 30 -39.96 -16.54 -11.53
CA PRO A 30 -39.90 -15.10 -11.42
C PRO A 30 -38.66 -14.64 -12.19
N VAL A 31 -38.86 -13.73 -13.14
CA VAL A 31 -37.73 -13.02 -13.74
C VAL A 31 -36.94 -12.46 -12.57
N PRO A 32 -35.62 -12.73 -12.45
CA PRO A 32 -34.82 -12.06 -11.44
C PRO A 32 -34.96 -10.57 -11.72
N VAL A 33 -35.74 -9.88 -10.89
CA VAL A 33 -35.70 -8.43 -10.84
C VAL A 33 -34.26 -8.15 -10.47
N ALA A 34 -33.50 -7.55 -11.38
CA ALA A 34 -32.17 -7.06 -11.08
C ALA A 34 -32.31 -6.29 -9.77
N GLN A 35 -31.70 -6.82 -8.71
CA GLN A 35 -31.65 -6.11 -7.45
C GLN A 35 -31.00 -4.78 -7.81
N ALA A 36 -31.77 -3.69 -7.69
CA ALA A 36 -31.21 -2.36 -7.86
C ALA A 36 -29.95 -2.38 -6.99
N ALA A 37 -28.80 -2.06 -7.60
CA ALA A 37 -27.58 -1.87 -6.85
C ALA A 37 -27.96 -1.00 -5.64
N PRO A 38 -27.51 -1.35 -4.42
CA PRO A 38 -27.81 -0.52 -3.27
C PRO A 38 -27.51 0.91 -3.69
N VAL A 39 -28.51 1.78 -3.60
CA VAL A 39 -28.26 3.21 -3.73
C VAL A 39 -27.27 3.46 -2.62
N TYR A 40 -26.01 3.70 -3.00
CA TYR A 40 -24.99 4.16 -2.08
C TYR A 40 -25.48 5.52 -1.61
N GLN A 41 -26.21 5.52 -0.50
CA GLN A 41 -26.52 6.74 0.20
C GLN A 41 -25.22 7.11 0.86
N ASP A 42 -24.54 8.03 0.20
CA ASP A 42 -23.32 8.65 0.66
C ASP A 42 -23.66 9.58 1.83
N THR A 43 -24.13 8.99 2.93
CA THR A 43 -24.43 9.67 4.19
C THR A 43 -23.22 9.69 5.12
N ASP A 44 -22.09 9.15 4.66
CA ASP A 44 -20.79 9.16 5.36
C ASP A 44 -19.82 10.23 4.82
N VAL A 45 -20.24 11.12 3.90
CA VAL A 45 -19.41 12.26 3.42
C VAL A 45 -19.44 13.43 4.39
N ILE A 46 -19.11 13.14 5.64
CA ILE A 46 -18.26 14.04 6.40
C ILE A 46 -17.18 13.13 6.97
N LYS A 47 -16.31 12.67 6.07
CA LYS A 47 -15.04 12.12 6.51
C LYS A 47 -14.18 13.29 6.96
N ASP A 48 -13.49 13.07 8.09
CA ASP A 48 -12.41 13.89 8.62
C ASP A 48 -11.19 13.74 7.70
N ASP A 49 -11.37 13.94 6.39
CA ASP A 49 -10.34 13.72 5.38
C ASP A 49 -9.57 15.05 5.18
N GLU A 50 -8.27 15.06 5.48
CA GLU A 50 -7.39 16.18 5.16
C GLU A 50 -6.74 16.04 3.77
N LEU A 51 -6.46 17.19 3.16
CA LEU A 51 -5.61 17.28 1.98
C LEU A 51 -4.17 17.54 2.39
N LEU A 52 -3.26 16.68 1.91
CA LEU A 52 -1.82 16.87 2.05
C LEU A 52 -1.17 17.22 0.72
N TYR A 53 -0.24 18.17 0.73
CA TYR A 53 0.54 18.55 -0.46
C TYR A 53 1.85 19.24 -0.11
N ILE A 54 2.80 19.23 -1.05
CA ILE A 54 4.02 20.06 -1.00
C ILE A 54 3.76 21.36 -1.76
N GLY A 55 3.99 22.50 -1.12
CA GLY A 55 3.89 23.81 -1.78
C GLY A 55 5.00 24.02 -2.80
N SER A 56 4.65 24.50 -3.99
CA SER A 56 5.62 24.68 -5.09
C SER A 56 6.60 25.83 -4.90
N GLU A 57 6.29 26.80 -4.03
CA GLU A 57 7.13 28.00 -3.83
C GLU A 57 8.19 27.81 -2.75
N ASP A 58 7.86 27.09 -1.69
CA ASP A 58 8.71 26.92 -0.50
C ASP A 58 8.99 25.46 -0.14
N GLU A 59 8.46 24.51 -0.92
CA GLU A 59 8.67 23.08 -0.76
C GLU A 59 8.34 22.59 0.66
N LYS A 60 7.36 23.25 1.30
CA LYS A 60 6.81 22.86 2.60
C LYS A 60 5.61 21.94 2.44
N ILE A 61 5.52 20.95 3.33
CA ILE A 61 4.34 20.08 3.45
C ILE A 61 3.24 20.87 4.14
N ARG A 62 2.00 20.72 3.67
CA ARG A 62 0.83 21.35 4.25
C ARG A 62 -0.29 20.34 4.42
N VAL A 63 -0.96 20.41 5.56
CA VAL A 63 -2.19 19.67 5.87
C VAL A 63 -3.33 20.68 5.88
N LEU A 64 -4.37 20.42 5.09
CA LEU A 64 -5.57 21.23 5.03
C LEU A 64 -6.81 20.38 5.28
N ASP A 65 -7.42 20.58 6.44
CA ASP A 65 -8.80 20.21 6.67
C ASP A 65 -9.71 21.16 5.86
N THR A 66 -10.57 20.57 5.04
CA THR A 66 -11.50 21.30 4.16
C THR A 66 -12.93 21.36 4.72
N ASN A 67 -13.20 20.74 5.86
CA ASN A 67 -14.54 20.53 6.37
C ASN A 67 -14.64 20.69 7.90
N GLN A 68 -15.04 21.88 8.35
CA GLN A 68 -15.19 22.14 9.77
C GLN A 68 -16.39 21.39 10.38
N ILE A 69 -16.12 20.41 11.24
CA ILE A 69 -17.17 19.71 12.00
C ILE A 69 -17.45 20.43 13.33
N GLY A 70 -18.64 21.01 13.44
CA GLY A 70 -19.12 21.61 14.69
C GLY A 70 -18.30 22.82 15.14
N ARG A 71 -17.51 22.68 16.21
CA ARG A 71 -16.65 23.74 16.77
C ARG A 71 -15.16 23.36 16.77
N ASN A 72 -14.81 22.22 16.18
CA ASN A 72 -13.42 21.81 16.12
C ASN A 72 -12.64 22.82 15.25
N PRO A 73 -11.39 23.14 15.62
CA PRO A 73 -10.52 23.91 14.75
C PRO A 73 -10.23 23.09 13.48
N LEU A 74 -10.14 23.77 12.34
CA LEU A 74 -9.64 23.14 11.11
C LEU A 74 -8.15 22.80 11.30
N VAL A 75 -7.76 21.58 10.95
CA VAL A 75 -6.34 21.23 10.87
C VAL A 75 -5.69 22.04 9.74
N GLN A 76 -4.81 22.95 10.11
CA GLN A 76 -4.01 23.76 9.19
C GLN A 76 -2.58 23.77 9.69
N TRP A 77 -1.81 22.80 9.21
CA TRP A 77 -0.42 22.60 9.60
C TRP A 77 0.51 22.83 8.41
N GLU A 78 1.70 23.35 8.69
CA GLU A 78 2.79 23.42 7.71
C GLU A 78 4.09 22.88 8.34
N SER A 79 4.92 22.24 7.54
CA SER A 79 6.24 21.82 7.99
C SER A 79 7.08 23.04 8.41
N PRO A 80 7.90 22.94 9.48
CA PRO A 80 8.70 24.06 9.95
C PRO A 80 9.65 24.62 8.89
N ASP A 81 10.22 23.72 8.09
CA ASP A 81 11.13 24.02 6.99
C ASP A 81 10.67 23.37 5.68
N GLY A 82 11.29 23.82 4.59
CA GLY A 82 11.04 23.36 3.24
C GLY A 82 12.10 22.39 2.71
N GLY A 83 12.13 22.23 1.40
CA GLY A 83 13.03 21.31 0.68
C GLY A 83 12.47 19.90 0.50
N TRP A 84 11.25 19.64 0.97
CA TRP A 84 10.58 18.35 0.87
C TRP A 84 10.21 18.08 -0.59
N ARG A 85 10.43 16.85 -1.05
CA ARG A 85 10.18 16.46 -2.45
C ARG A 85 9.15 15.35 -2.61
N ALA A 86 9.00 14.52 -1.59
CA ALA A 86 8.01 13.46 -1.53
C ALA A 86 7.65 13.20 -0.07
N PHE A 87 6.42 12.74 0.12
CA PHE A 87 5.91 12.31 1.40
C PHE A 87 4.96 11.13 1.18
N ASP A 88 4.66 10.42 2.25
CA ASP A 88 3.54 9.50 2.35
C ASP A 88 2.94 9.59 3.76
N VAL A 89 1.80 8.94 3.98
CA VAL A 89 1.10 8.93 5.28
C VAL A 89 0.93 7.51 5.80
N GLY A 90 1.00 7.35 7.12
CA GLY A 90 0.78 6.08 7.80
C GLY A 90 0.62 6.25 9.31
N ASP A 91 0.05 5.25 9.97
CA ASP A 91 -0.12 5.19 11.42
C ASP A 91 1.17 4.65 12.07
N PHE A 92 2.16 5.53 12.26
CA PHE A 92 3.51 5.11 12.62
C PHE A 92 3.71 4.89 14.13
N ASN A 93 2.79 5.38 14.94
CA ASN A 93 2.77 5.19 16.39
C ASN A 93 1.65 4.22 16.86
N ALA A 94 0.84 3.70 15.94
CA ALA A 94 -0.28 2.79 16.18
C ALA A 94 -1.38 3.36 17.12
N ASP A 95 -1.62 4.66 17.05
CA ASP A 95 -2.66 5.35 17.83
C ASP A 95 -3.96 5.60 17.04
N GLY A 96 -3.94 5.32 15.74
CA GLY A 96 -5.08 5.44 14.83
C GLY A 96 -5.23 6.80 14.15
N ASP A 97 -4.34 7.77 14.41
CA ASP A 97 -4.14 8.96 13.58
C ASP A 97 -2.99 8.73 12.57
N MET A 98 -3.01 9.47 11.46
CA MET A 98 -2.01 9.31 10.41
C MET A 98 -0.91 10.36 10.53
N GLU A 99 0.32 9.90 10.64
CA GLU A 99 1.51 10.73 10.56
C GLU A 99 2.02 10.86 9.13
N ILE A 100 2.96 11.78 8.95
CA ILE A 100 3.56 12.11 7.65
C ILE A 100 5.03 11.72 7.67
N VAL A 101 5.42 10.81 6.78
CA VAL A 101 6.83 10.59 6.48
C VAL A 101 7.22 11.42 5.26
N ALA A 102 8.36 12.10 5.31
CA ALA A 102 8.82 12.91 4.19
C ALA A 102 10.33 12.82 3.98
N ILE A 103 10.74 13.04 2.74
CA ILE A 103 12.14 12.99 2.32
C ILE A 103 12.60 14.28 1.65
N LYS A 104 13.88 14.64 1.88
CA LYS A 104 14.51 15.82 1.28
C LYS A 104 16.03 15.70 1.13
N GLY A 105 16.62 16.72 0.51
CA GLY A 105 18.06 16.94 0.49
C GLY A 105 18.85 15.87 -0.27
N GLY A 106 20.13 15.76 0.07
CA GLY A 106 21.04 14.79 -0.51
C GLY A 106 21.40 15.05 -1.96
N GLY A 107 22.36 14.27 -2.40
CA GLY A 107 22.91 14.29 -3.75
C GLY A 107 23.81 13.07 -3.91
N THR A 108 24.44 12.95 -5.07
CA THR A 108 25.31 11.81 -5.37
C THR A 108 26.78 12.11 -5.07
N ARG A 109 27.13 13.35 -4.67
CA ARG A 109 28.52 13.73 -4.36
C ARG A 109 28.86 13.50 -2.91
N SER A 110 30.15 13.32 -2.63
CA SER A 110 30.67 13.21 -1.27
C SER A 110 30.19 14.37 -0.36
N GLY A 111 29.72 14.03 0.84
CA GLY A 111 29.19 14.95 1.84
C GLY A 111 27.73 15.37 1.65
N GLU A 112 27.08 15.01 0.54
CA GLU A 112 25.67 15.32 0.30
C GLU A 112 24.79 14.20 0.90
N VAL A 113 24.11 14.52 2.01
CA VAL A 113 23.21 13.59 2.72
C VAL A 113 21.76 14.04 2.60
N GLY A 114 20.86 13.08 2.43
CA GLY A 114 19.42 13.27 2.48
C GLY A 114 18.90 13.19 3.90
N THR A 115 17.61 13.48 4.04
CA THR A 115 16.89 13.40 5.31
C THR A 115 15.56 12.70 5.09
N LEU A 116 15.20 11.82 6.02
CA LEU A 116 13.84 11.35 6.25
C LEU A 116 13.37 11.89 7.59
N ALA A 117 12.16 12.44 7.63
CA ALA A 117 11.52 12.91 8.84
C ALA A 117 10.11 12.36 8.96
N ILE A 118 9.66 12.18 10.20
CA ILE A 118 8.29 11.77 10.55
C ILE A 118 7.66 12.89 11.37
N PHE A 119 6.57 13.44 10.87
CA PHE A 119 5.79 14.48 11.51
C PHE A 119 4.46 13.93 11.98
N ASP A 120 4.14 14.21 13.23
CA ASP A 120 2.78 14.12 13.77
C ASP A 120 2.19 15.55 13.71
N PRO A 121 1.29 15.84 12.75
CA PRO A 121 0.71 17.16 12.60
C PRO A 121 -0.34 17.50 13.66
N VAL A 122 -0.87 16.49 14.38
CA VAL A 122 -1.96 16.62 15.36
C VAL A 122 -1.75 15.68 16.54
N VAL A 123 -1.06 16.17 17.57
CA VAL A 123 -0.79 15.35 18.75
C VAL A 123 -2.01 15.31 19.68
N VAL A 124 -2.64 14.14 19.82
CA VAL A 124 -3.84 13.93 20.63
C VAL A 124 -3.58 13.49 22.08
N ASP A 125 -2.34 13.13 22.43
CA ASP A 125 -1.97 12.54 23.73
C ASP A 125 -1.98 13.54 24.92
N GLY A 126 -2.23 14.82 24.65
CA GLY A 126 -2.27 15.88 25.67
C GLY A 126 -0.92 16.27 26.25
N THR A 127 0.18 15.92 25.58
CA THR A 127 1.54 16.28 26.02
C THR A 127 1.71 17.80 26.12
N PRO A 128 2.07 18.34 27.30
CA PRO A 128 2.18 19.78 27.48
C PRO A 128 3.45 20.34 26.85
N GLY A 129 3.37 21.57 26.33
CA GLY A 129 4.53 22.34 25.89
C GLY A 129 5.06 22.00 24.49
N LEU A 130 4.26 21.29 23.69
CA LEU A 130 4.55 21.06 22.28
C LEU A 130 4.46 22.35 21.47
N PRO A 131 5.19 22.45 20.34
CA PRO A 131 4.95 23.51 19.38
C PRO A 131 3.52 23.41 18.84
N GLU A 132 2.91 24.56 18.61
CA GLU A 132 1.55 24.66 18.10
C GLU A 132 1.53 25.46 16.80
N ILE A 133 0.68 25.03 15.86
CA ILE A 133 0.28 25.83 14.70
C ILE A 133 -1.24 25.99 14.78
N ASN A 134 -1.73 27.23 14.79
CA ASN A 134 -3.14 27.54 14.99
C ASN A 134 -3.77 26.94 16.27
N GLY A 135 -2.95 26.71 17.31
CA GLY A 135 -3.39 26.13 18.58
C GLY A 135 -3.52 24.60 18.55
N ILE A 136 -3.06 23.95 17.48
CA ILE A 136 -2.98 22.49 17.36
C ILE A 136 -1.54 22.07 17.66
N PRO A 137 -1.31 21.29 18.72
CA PRO A 137 0.00 20.72 19.03
C PRO A 137 0.46 19.78 17.91
N TRP A 138 1.74 19.84 17.56
CA TRP A 138 2.36 18.93 16.59
C TRP A 138 3.74 18.48 17.10
N ARG A 139 4.31 17.44 16.50
CA ARG A 139 5.61 16.90 16.90
C ARG A 139 6.43 16.41 15.70
N LEU A 140 7.74 16.64 15.73
CA LEU A 140 8.69 15.87 14.92
C LEU A 140 9.02 14.60 15.72
N LEU A 141 8.57 13.45 15.24
CA LEU A 141 8.75 12.16 15.91
C LEU A 141 10.14 11.59 15.65
N HIS A 142 10.58 11.63 14.40
CA HIS A 142 11.84 11.04 13.98
C HIS A 142 12.52 11.87 12.90
N GLU A 143 13.86 11.87 12.92
CA GLU A 143 14.68 12.36 11.83
C GLU A 143 15.91 11.46 11.67
N ARG A 144 16.19 11.02 10.44
CA ARG A 144 17.39 10.26 10.09
C ARG A 144 18.05 10.81 8.84
N LEU A 145 19.37 10.69 8.80
CA LEU A 145 20.14 10.95 7.59
C LEU A 145 20.04 9.77 6.63
N ILE A 146 19.92 10.08 5.35
CA ILE A 146 19.99 9.11 4.24
C ILE A 146 21.34 9.33 3.53
N PRO A 147 22.15 8.28 3.31
CA PRO A 147 23.48 8.42 2.73
C PRO A 147 23.40 8.52 1.20
N GLY A 148 22.75 9.58 0.73
CA GLY A 148 22.48 9.79 -0.68
C GLY A 148 21.29 10.72 -0.93
N ARG A 149 20.82 10.73 -2.18
CA ARG A 149 19.64 11.51 -2.61
C ARG A 149 18.39 10.64 -2.55
N PRO A 150 17.49 10.84 -1.58
CA PRO A 150 16.23 10.10 -1.55
C PRO A 150 15.32 10.54 -2.69
N THR A 151 14.61 9.59 -3.30
CA THR A 151 13.71 9.83 -4.43
C THR A 151 12.31 9.26 -4.21
N LEU A 152 12.19 8.17 -3.45
CA LEU A 152 10.91 7.50 -3.18
C LEU A 152 10.72 7.27 -1.68
N VAL A 153 9.47 7.37 -1.21
CA VAL A 153 9.04 7.01 0.14
C VAL A 153 7.64 6.44 0.08
N LYS A 154 7.36 5.41 0.89
CA LYS A 154 6.07 4.74 0.97
C LYS A 154 5.86 4.15 2.36
N ALA A 155 4.68 4.33 2.92
CA ALA A 155 4.20 3.66 4.11
C ALA A 155 3.42 2.38 3.74
N GLY A 156 3.42 1.40 4.65
CA GLY A 156 2.64 0.17 4.54
C GLY A 156 2.94 -0.81 5.68
N ASP A 157 2.11 -1.84 5.82
CA ASP A 157 2.28 -2.91 6.82
C ASP A 157 3.27 -3.95 6.28
N PHE A 158 4.58 -3.73 6.48
CA PHE A 158 5.62 -4.62 5.95
C PHE A 158 6.02 -5.73 6.94
N ASP A 159 5.69 -5.57 8.23
CA ASP A 159 5.85 -6.55 9.29
C ASP A 159 4.56 -6.68 10.13
N PRO A 160 3.65 -7.60 9.77
CA PRO A 160 2.34 -7.73 10.42
C PRO A 160 2.39 -8.19 11.88
N ASN A 161 3.59 -8.39 12.44
CA ASN A 161 3.79 -8.68 13.86
C ASN A 161 4.03 -7.43 14.70
N ILE A 162 4.22 -6.27 14.07
CA ILE A 162 4.39 -4.96 14.70
C ILE A 162 3.15 -4.14 14.32
N PRO A 163 2.40 -3.60 15.30
CA PRO A 163 1.31 -2.69 14.98
C PRO A 163 1.81 -1.42 14.28
N GLY A 164 0.93 -0.77 13.51
CA GLY A 164 1.25 0.46 12.80
C GLY A 164 1.98 0.21 11.48
N ASP A 165 2.25 1.29 10.76
CA ASP A 165 2.89 1.23 9.45
C ASP A 165 4.43 1.28 9.54
N GLU A 166 5.08 0.55 8.66
CA GLU A 166 6.49 0.67 8.35
C GLU A 166 6.75 1.67 7.22
N ILE A 167 8.03 1.99 7.00
CA ILE A 167 8.43 2.95 5.97
C ILE A 167 9.45 2.31 5.02
N ALA A 168 9.09 2.21 3.75
CA ALA A 168 10.00 1.97 2.65
C ALA A 168 10.49 3.30 2.07
N TYR A 169 11.79 3.40 1.78
CA TYR A 169 12.32 4.54 1.04
C TYR A 169 13.47 4.13 0.13
N GLY A 170 13.53 4.79 -1.03
CA GLY A 170 14.53 4.55 -2.07
C GLY A 170 15.42 5.77 -2.27
N PHE A 171 16.71 5.55 -2.51
CA PHE A 171 17.69 6.63 -2.68
C PHE A 171 18.84 6.28 -3.61
N LEU A 172 19.31 7.30 -4.34
CA LEU A 172 20.59 7.23 -5.05
C LEU A 172 21.73 7.36 -4.05
N VAL A 173 22.67 6.42 -4.03
CA VAL A 173 23.82 6.47 -3.11
C VAL A 173 24.77 7.62 -3.48
N ASN A 174 25.44 8.19 -2.49
CA ASN A 174 26.51 9.15 -2.72
C ASN A 174 27.89 8.47 -2.81
N GLU A 175 28.89 9.23 -3.27
CA GLU A 175 30.29 8.77 -3.40
C GLU A 175 30.94 8.27 -2.08
N ASP A 176 30.36 8.57 -0.91
CA ASP A 176 30.88 8.11 0.38
C ASP A 176 30.38 6.70 0.77
N VAL A 177 29.32 6.22 0.11
CA VAL A 177 28.77 4.89 0.36
C VAL A 177 29.58 3.84 -0.41
N PRO A 178 30.11 2.80 0.26
CA PRO A 178 30.73 1.68 -0.44
C PRO A 178 29.69 0.96 -1.30
N VAL A 179 30.01 0.78 -2.58
CA VAL A 179 29.21 0.06 -3.57
C VAL A 179 29.94 -1.21 -4.00
N ASP A 180 29.20 -2.30 -4.22
CA ASP A 180 29.79 -3.59 -4.60
C ASP A 180 30.26 -3.59 -6.06
N ASP A 181 29.58 -2.85 -6.94
CA ASP A 181 30.01 -2.57 -8.31
C ASP A 181 29.45 -1.23 -8.85
N ASP A 182 29.84 -0.87 -10.06
CA ASP A 182 29.43 0.39 -10.72
C ASP A 182 27.93 0.46 -11.06
N THR A 183 27.17 -0.63 -10.87
CA THR A 183 25.73 -0.66 -11.08
C THR A 183 24.96 -0.33 -9.82
N ASP A 184 25.48 -0.62 -8.62
CA ASP A 184 24.88 -0.27 -7.33
C ASP A 184 24.85 1.25 -7.10
N LYS A 185 23.85 1.90 -7.70
CA LYS A 185 23.61 3.35 -7.61
C LYS A 185 22.35 3.69 -6.85
N TYR A 186 21.46 2.73 -6.65
CA TYR A 186 20.14 2.93 -6.09
C TYR A 186 19.82 1.84 -5.06
N ARG A 187 19.36 2.27 -3.88
CA ARG A 187 19.09 1.39 -2.74
C ARG A 187 17.68 1.52 -2.18
N PHE A 188 17.06 0.35 -2.01
CA PHE A 188 16.00 -0.06 -1.08
C PHE A 188 16.34 0.16 0.39
N THR A 189 15.45 0.61 1.27
CA THR A 189 15.48 0.30 2.70
C THR A 189 14.05 0.28 3.23
N ILE A 190 13.75 -0.66 4.14
CA ILE A 190 12.52 -0.65 4.92
C ILE A 190 12.90 -0.50 6.39
N ILE A 191 12.25 0.40 7.10
CA ILE A 191 12.41 0.60 8.54
C ILE A 191 11.11 0.35 9.26
N LYS A 192 11.23 -0.11 10.49
CA LYS A 192 10.09 -0.40 11.37
C LYS A 192 10.30 0.11 12.78
N SER A 193 9.23 0.10 13.57
CA SER A 193 9.35 0.40 14.99
C SER A 193 10.35 -0.54 15.67
N ALA A 194 11.18 0.03 16.53
CA ALA A 194 12.12 -0.71 17.38
C ALA A 194 11.40 -1.50 18.50
N SER A 195 10.10 -1.28 18.68
CA SER A 195 9.29 -1.78 19.78
C SER A 195 8.00 -2.41 19.27
N PRO A 196 7.48 -3.48 19.91
CA PRO A 196 6.15 -4.02 19.60
C PRO A 196 5.00 -3.10 20.07
N THR A 197 5.33 -2.02 20.77
CA THR A 197 4.43 -0.90 21.05
C THR A 197 5.06 0.34 20.42
N PRO A 198 4.70 0.67 19.17
CA PRO A 198 5.29 1.81 18.47
C PRO A 198 5.08 3.11 19.23
N ASP A 199 6.04 4.02 19.07
CA ASP A 199 6.00 5.37 19.64
C ASP A 199 6.29 6.45 18.58
N GLY A 200 6.40 6.04 17.31
CA GLY A 200 6.79 6.90 16.19
C GLY A 200 8.24 7.42 16.23
N ILE A 201 8.99 7.23 17.33
CA ILE A 201 10.29 7.88 17.59
C ILE A 201 11.44 6.91 17.34
N HIS A 202 11.32 5.66 17.80
CA HIS A 202 12.40 4.69 17.76
C HIS A 202 12.22 3.71 16.60
N TRP A 203 13.17 3.75 15.66
CA TRP A 203 13.15 2.96 14.43
C TRP A 203 14.39 2.10 14.28
N VAL A 204 14.23 0.94 13.64
CA VAL A 204 15.32 0.05 13.22
C VAL A 204 15.13 -0.34 11.76
N ASP A 205 16.21 -0.72 11.09
CA ASP A 205 16.10 -1.31 9.76
C ASP A 205 15.37 -2.66 9.87
N HIS A 206 14.28 -2.81 9.12
CA HIS A 206 13.50 -4.05 9.04
C HIS A 206 14.24 -5.08 8.16
N ILE A 207 14.58 -4.66 6.94
CA ILE A 207 15.39 -5.44 5.99
C ILE A 207 16.49 -4.52 5.47
N SER A 208 17.71 -5.07 5.39
CA SER A 208 18.86 -4.37 4.83
C SER A 208 18.62 -3.94 3.39
N ALA A 209 19.39 -2.93 2.97
CA ALA A 209 19.20 -2.35 1.67
C ALA A 209 19.32 -3.35 0.53
N LYS A 210 18.42 -3.24 -0.45
CA LYS A 210 18.50 -3.97 -1.70
C LYS A 210 19.11 -3.06 -2.76
N ASP A 211 20.16 -3.53 -3.39
CA ASP A 211 20.76 -2.88 -4.55
C ASP A 211 19.89 -3.23 -5.77
N GLU A 212 19.32 -2.22 -6.42
CA GLU A 212 18.44 -2.44 -7.58
C GLU A 212 19.08 -2.01 -8.89
N GLY A 213 20.28 -1.41 -8.85
CA GLY A 213 21.06 -1.01 -10.01
C GLY A 213 20.45 0.08 -10.91
N VAL A 214 19.13 0.28 -10.80
CA VAL A 214 18.27 1.15 -11.60
C VAL A 214 17.54 2.09 -10.65
N GLU A 215 17.40 3.35 -11.07
CA GLU A 215 16.58 4.34 -10.37
C GLU A 215 15.12 4.10 -10.74
N TRP A 216 14.26 3.96 -9.73
CA TRP A 216 12.82 3.74 -9.92
C TRP A 216 12.07 5.06 -9.87
N ASP A 217 11.01 5.16 -10.67
CA ASP A 217 10.17 6.36 -10.77
C ASP A 217 8.98 6.32 -9.82
N PHE A 218 8.46 5.13 -9.53
CA PHE A 218 7.31 4.94 -8.64
C PHE A 218 7.50 3.77 -7.69
N MET A 219 6.90 3.94 -6.52
CA MET A 219 6.74 2.90 -5.49
C MET A 219 5.31 2.95 -4.96
N THR A 220 4.69 1.78 -4.84
CA THR A 220 3.44 1.60 -4.12
C THR A 220 3.47 0.31 -3.30
N ALA A 221 2.62 0.22 -2.30
CA ALA A 221 2.57 -0.90 -1.37
C ALA A 221 1.12 -1.35 -1.15
N GLY A 222 0.93 -2.63 -0.87
CA GLY A 222 -0.36 -3.19 -0.44
C GLY A 222 -0.36 -4.72 -0.42
N ASP A 223 -1.29 -5.32 0.33
CA ASP A 223 -1.50 -6.77 0.37
C ASP A 223 -2.11 -7.28 -0.95
N MET A 224 -1.26 -7.85 -1.80
CA MET A 224 -1.62 -8.50 -3.06
C MET A 224 -1.63 -10.03 -2.94
N GLY A 225 -1.02 -10.58 -1.89
CA GLY A 225 -0.76 -12.01 -1.69
C GLY A 225 -1.64 -12.72 -0.66
N ASP A 226 -2.61 -12.03 -0.04
CA ASP A 226 -3.38 -12.49 1.13
C ASP A 226 -2.46 -12.89 2.32
N GLY A 227 -1.27 -12.29 2.37
CA GLY A 227 -0.20 -12.66 3.28
C GLY A 227 -0.21 -11.89 4.60
N GLY A 228 -1.00 -10.81 4.66
CA GLY A 228 -1.05 -9.85 5.77
C GLY A 228 0.10 -8.85 5.79
N ALA A 229 1.23 -9.14 5.13
CA ALA A 229 2.28 -8.16 4.88
C ALA A 229 2.09 -7.58 3.47
N ASP A 230 2.27 -6.28 3.34
CA ASP A 230 2.23 -5.56 2.09
C ASP A 230 3.38 -5.97 1.17
N GLU A 231 3.07 -6.13 -0.11
CA GLU A 231 4.05 -6.24 -1.17
C GLU A 231 4.35 -4.87 -1.79
N ILE A 232 5.60 -4.68 -2.25
CA ILE A 232 6.04 -3.44 -2.88
C ILE A 232 6.04 -3.60 -4.39
N VAL A 233 5.39 -2.67 -5.10
CA VAL A 233 5.50 -2.53 -6.55
C VAL A 233 6.43 -1.37 -6.88
N LEU A 234 7.43 -1.62 -7.72
CA LEU A 234 8.33 -0.62 -8.27
C LEU A 234 8.12 -0.50 -9.78
N ILE A 235 8.16 0.72 -10.31
CA ILE A 235 8.01 1.00 -11.75
C ILE A 235 9.12 1.95 -12.20
N GLU A 236 9.79 1.58 -13.28
CA GLU A 236 10.76 2.40 -14.00
C GLU A 236 10.19 2.68 -15.39
N LEU A 237 10.07 3.96 -15.73
CA LEU A 237 9.33 4.42 -16.91
C LEU A 237 10.16 4.37 -18.19
N ASP A 238 11.46 4.66 -18.10
CA ASP A 238 12.31 4.87 -19.27
C ASP A 238 12.71 3.55 -19.95
N GLY A 239 13.02 2.52 -19.16
CA GLY A 239 13.22 1.13 -19.58
C GLY A 239 11.93 0.29 -19.57
N GLY A 240 10.87 0.76 -18.90
CA GLY A 240 9.56 0.10 -18.89
C GLY A 240 9.53 -1.16 -18.03
N GLU A 241 10.28 -1.16 -16.93
CA GLU A 241 10.32 -2.25 -15.96
C GLU A 241 9.29 -2.06 -14.84
N LEU A 242 8.65 -3.15 -14.43
CA LEU A 242 7.79 -3.24 -13.27
C LEU A 242 8.18 -4.50 -12.48
N ASN A 243 8.47 -4.32 -11.20
CA ASN A 243 8.76 -5.43 -10.30
C ASN A 243 7.80 -5.41 -9.10
N VAL A 244 7.40 -6.60 -8.63
CA VAL A 244 6.67 -6.76 -7.37
C VAL A 244 7.49 -7.61 -6.41
N PHE A 245 7.66 -7.10 -5.21
CA PHE A 245 8.44 -7.73 -4.15
C PHE A 245 7.57 -8.09 -2.97
N LYS A 246 7.66 -9.36 -2.58
CA LYS A 246 7.23 -9.80 -1.27
C LYS A 246 8.29 -9.50 -0.22
N ILE A 247 7.84 -8.93 0.89
CA ILE A 247 8.67 -8.52 2.02
C ILE A 247 8.57 -9.59 3.12
N GLY A 248 9.73 -10.09 3.57
CA GLY A 248 9.81 -11.14 4.59
C GLY A 248 11.17 -11.14 5.27
N ALA A 249 11.88 -12.28 5.28
CA ALA A 249 13.28 -12.31 5.75
C ALA A 249 14.26 -11.59 4.79
N GLY A 250 13.77 -11.16 3.63
CA GLY A 250 14.48 -10.45 2.59
C GLY A 250 13.49 -10.02 1.50
N TRP A 251 14.02 -9.56 0.38
CA TRP A 251 13.25 -9.17 -0.78
C TRP A 251 13.07 -10.37 -1.71
N GLU A 252 11.83 -10.84 -1.90
CA GLU A 252 11.51 -11.90 -2.86
C GLU A 252 10.76 -11.30 -4.04
N ARG A 253 11.36 -11.32 -5.25
CA ARG A 253 10.63 -10.89 -6.45
C ARG A 253 9.59 -11.95 -6.81
N ILE A 254 8.32 -11.56 -6.82
CA ILE A 254 7.18 -12.46 -7.11
C ILE A 254 6.55 -12.16 -8.47
N PHE A 255 6.83 -11.00 -9.06
CA PHE A 255 6.42 -10.64 -10.40
C PHE A 255 7.43 -9.68 -11.01
N ASP A 256 7.63 -9.81 -12.32
CA ASP A 256 8.34 -8.85 -13.15
C ASP A 256 7.63 -8.73 -14.51
N ALA A 257 7.69 -7.53 -15.08
CA ALA A 257 7.27 -7.24 -16.44
C ALA A 257 8.14 -6.11 -17.00
N GLY A 258 8.62 -6.26 -18.23
CA GLY A 258 9.57 -5.33 -18.85
C GLY A 258 10.46 -6.08 -19.84
N THR A 259 11.38 -5.38 -20.50
CA THR A 259 12.28 -6.04 -21.45
C THR A 259 13.47 -6.68 -20.73
N ASP A 260 13.45 -8.01 -20.64
CA ASP A 260 14.66 -8.83 -20.58
C ASP A 260 15.38 -8.71 -21.93
N ASP A 261 16.38 -7.82 -22.04
CA ASP A 261 17.38 -7.89 -23.11
C ASP A 261 18.60 -8.74 -22.66
#